data_AF-A0A5T3R688-F1
#
_entry.id   AF-A0A5T3R688-F1
#
_cell.length_a   1.000
_cell.length_b   1.000
_cell.length_c   1.000
_cell.angle_alpha   90.00
_cell.angle_beta   90.00
_cell.angle_gamma   90.00
#
_symmetry.space_group_name_H-M   'P 1'
#
loop_
_entity.id
_entity.type
_entity.pdbx_description
1 polymer ?
#
loop_
_entity_poly.entity_id
_entity_poly.type
_entity_poly.pdbx_seq_one_letter_code
_entity_poly.pdbx_strand_id
1 'polypeptide(L)'
;MIAGLFIRNVKTYQGINYIPLTDSPNLSGLLGNNGIGKSSILEAFDTILNSKDWNYNTVVKKSGLDKTSPYIVPVFILEETFFDSAMLPFAKTLDALAREVSLEDATNAQTRVILDNYIKHRDRILSRHDMDGKLIVPVGRFYNNDISLSVLAGRTLPLVIERNTFDAELDLSEDVEQTQCFSKLFE
;
A
#
# COMPACT_ATOMS: atom_id res chain seq x y z
N MET A 1 3.34 -12.70 -3.78
CA MET A 1 3.43 -11.91 -5.03
C MET A 1 3.36 -10.42 -4.71
N ILE A 2 4.05 -9.54 -5.45
CA ILE A 2 3.86 -8.09 -5.34
C ILE A 2 2.98 -7.65 -6.51
N ALA A 3 1.72 -7.30 -6.24
CA ALA A 3 0.74 -6.92 -7.24
C ALA A 3 0.97 -5.49 -7.75
N GLY A 4 1.22 -4.55 -6.85
CA GLY A 4 1.36 -3.14 -7.21
C GLY A 4 2.15 -2.36 -6.17
N LEU A 5 2.27 -1.06 -6.42
CA LEU A 5 3.00 -0.15 -5.55
C LEU A 5 2.30 1.21 -5.52
N PHE A 6 1.96 1.70 -4.33
CA PHE A 6 1.74 3.11 -4.11
C PHE A 6 3.05 3.77 -3.69
N ILE A 7 3.35 4.91 -4.31
CA ILE A 7 4.59 5.65 -4.05
C ILE A 7 4.31 7.14 -4.01
N ARG A 8 4.82 7.82 -2.99
CA ARG A 8 4.68 9.27 -2.83
C ARG A 8 6.04 9.95 -2.68
N ASN A 9 6.34 10.88 -3.59
CA ASN A 9 7.49 11.77 -3.49
C ASN A 9 8.85 11.06 -3.38
N VAL A 10 9.03 9.95 -4.09
CA VAL A 10 10.29 9.18 -4.16
C VAL A 10 10.88 9.27 -5.56
N LYS A 11 12.15 9.67 -5.63
CA LYS A 11 12.95 9.82 -6.84
C LYS A 11 12.21 10.53 -7.99
N THR A 12 11.82 9.82 -9.04
CA THR A 12 11.12 10.40 -10.21
C THR A 12 9.62 10.57 -9.99
N TYR A 13 9.05 9.95 -8.96
CA TYR A 13 7.62 9.98 -8.67
C TYR A 13 7.29 11.15 -7.74
N GLN A 14 6.71 12.21 -8.30
CA GLN A 14 6.17 13.35 -7.56
C GLN A 14 4.69 13.12 -7.26
N GLY A 15 4.22 13.56 -6.09
CA GLY A 15 2.85 13.31 -5.64
C GLY A 15 2.62 11.82 -5.38
N ILE A 16 1.36 11.44 -5.22
CA ILE A 16 0.97 10.05 -5.01
C ILE A 16 0.79 9.38 -6.37
N ASN A 17 1.38 8.20 -6.55
CA ASN A 17 1.27 7.41 -7.77
C ASN A 17 0.90 5.97 -7.40
N TYR A 18 0.04 5.35 -8.19
CA TYR A 18 -0.19 3.90 -8.14
C TYR A 18 0.39 3.25 -9.39
N ILE A 19 1.17 2.19 -9.19
CA ILE A 19 1.87 1.47 -10.24
C ILE A 19 1.41 0.01 -10.19
N PRO A 20 0.60 -0.45 -11.17
CA PRO A 20 0.30 -1.87 -11.31
C PRO A 20 1.55 -2.60 -11.81
N LEU A 21 1.99 -3.65 -11.12
CA LEU A 21 3.21 -4.38 -11.45
C LEU A 21 2.91 -5.74 -12.09
N THR A 22 1.91 -6.44 -11.56
CA THR A 22 1.46 -7.69 -12.14
C THR A 22 -0.02 -7.92 -11.96
N ASP A 23 -0.64 -8.40 -13.03
CA ASP A 23 -1.96 -9.03 -13.06
C ASP A 23 -1.90 -10.47 -13.58
N SER A 24 -0.69 -11.07 -13.69
CA SER A 24 -0.45 -12.39 -14.27
C SER A 24 0.62 -13.15 -13.46
N PRO A 25 0.51 -14.49 -13.32
CA PRO A 25 1.55 -15.23 -12.63
C PRO A 25 2.88 -15.20 -13.41
N ASN A 26 3.98 -15.16 -12.66
CA ASN A 26 5.36 -15.50 -13.07
C ASN A 26 6.18 -14.49 -13.89
N LEU A 27 5.60 -13.43 -14.48
CA LEU A 27 6.42 -12.44 -15.20
C LEU A 27 5.82 -11.03 -15.17
N SER A 28 6.64 -10.07 -14.76
CA SER A 28 6.39 -8.62 -14.91
C SER A 28 7.50 -7.97 -15.71
N GLY A 29 7.14 -7.35 -16.83
CA GLY A 29 8.05 -6.52 -17.61
C GLY A 29 7.84 -5.04 -17.33
N LEU A 30 8.84 -4.36 -16.76
CA LEU A 30 8.85 -2.91 -16.68
C LEU A 30 9.46 -2.33 -17.97
N LEU A 31 8.62 -1.99 -18.95
CA LEU A 31 9.04 -1.36 -20.21
C LEU A 31 8.81 0.16 -20.20
N GLY A 32 9.67 0.89 -20.90
CA GLY A 32 9.54 2.35 -21.07
C GLY A 32 10.88 3.02 -21.38
N ASN A 33 10.84 4.32 -21.68
CA ASN A 33 12.03 5.10 -22.02
C ASN A 33 13.03 5.20 -20.85
N ASN A 34 14.29 5.52 -21.17
CA ASN A 34 15.30 5.78 -20.15
C ASN A 34 14.90 7.01 -19.30
N GLY A 35 15.13 6.93 -17.99
CA GLY A 35 14.78 8.00 -17.05
C GLY A 35 13.30 8.08 -16.63
N ILE A 36 12.39 7.27 -17.18
CA ILE A 36 10.95 7.33 -16.86
C ILE A 36 10.59 6.85 -15.44
N GLY A 37 11.53 6.23 -14.73
CA GLY A 37 11.33 5.77 -13.36
C GLY A 37 11.30 4.25 -13.14
N LYS A 38 11.63 3.43 -14.15
CA LYS A 38 11.68 1.96 -14.04
C LYS A 38 12.55 1.50 -12.86
N SER A 39 13.79 1.99 -12.77
CA SER A 39 14.71 1.66 -11.66
C SER A 39 14.26 2.28 -10.34
N SER A 40 13.49 3.38 -10.37
CA SER A 40 12.94 4.01 -9.16
C SER A 40 11.95 3.08 -8.44
N ILE A 41 11.22 2.24 -9.18
CA ILE A 41 10.34 1.21 -8.60
C ILE A 41 11.16 0.19 -7.82
N LEU A 42 12.24 -0.33 -8.42
CA LEU A 42 13.10 -1.32 -7.79
C LEU A 42 13.82 -0.74 -6.56
N GLU A 43 14.27 0.51 -6.66
CA GLU A 43 14.85 1.23 -5.50
C GLU A 43 13.84 1.43 -4.38
N ALA A 44 12.58 1.71 -4.69
CA ALA A 44 11.54 1.83 -3.67
C ALA A 44 11.31 0.51 -2.92
N PHE A 45 11.36 -0.62 -3.63
CA PHE A 45 11.33 -1.93 -2.99
C PHE A 45 12.57 -2.19 -2.14
N ASP A 46 13.76 -1.83 -2.62
CA ASP A 46 15.01 -1.98 -1.86
C ASP A 46 14.99 -1.14 -0.58
N THR A 47 14.43 0.07 -0.61
CA THR A 47 14.22 0.92 0.58
C THR A 47 13.32 0.24 1.61
N ILE A 48 12.17 -0.31 1.21
CA ILE A 48 11.21 -0.88 2.18
C ILE A 48 11.60 -2.28 2.64
N LEU A 49 12.07 -3.13 1.73
CA LEU A 49 12.33 -4.54 2.03
C LEU A 49 13.73 -4.79 2.62
N ASN A 50 14.72 -3.96 2.28
CA ASN A 50 16.11 -4.12 2.71
C ASN A 50 16.62 -2.92 3.54
N SER A 51 15.71 -2.06 4.01
CA SER A 51 16.03 -0.90 4.86
C SER A 51 17.12 0.02 4.27
N LYS A 52 17.14 0.17 2.94
CA LYS A 52 18.05 1.12 2.27
C LYS A 52 17.62 2.56 2.51
N ASP A 53 18.56 3.47 2.27
CA ASP A 53 18.30 4.91 2.35
C ASP A 53 17.19 5.34 1.39
N TRP A 54 16.42 6.35 1.83
CA TRP A 54 15.36 6.93 1.04
C TRP A 54 15.91 7.87 -0.03
N ASN A 55 15.57 7.60 -1.29
CA ASN A 55 15.87 8.51 -2.40
C ASN A 55 14.69 9.44 -2.69
N TYR A 56 14.68 10.62 -2.07
CA TYR A 56 13.55 11.53 -2.16
C TYR A 56 13.44 12.28 -3.50
N ASN A 57 12.21 12.53 -3.94
CA ASN A 57 11.94 13.42 -5.06
C ASN A 57 12.43 14.85 -4.77
N THR A 58 12.75 15.60 -5.82
CA THR A 58 13.24 16.99 -5.71
C THR A 58 12.27 17.91 -4.97
N VAL A 59 10.96 17.64 -4.98
CA VAL A 59 9.97 18.39 -4.21
C VAL A 59 10.21 18.30 -2.70
N VAL A 60 10.67 17.14 -2.20
CA VAL A 60 10.97 16.94 -0.78
C VAL A 60 12.16 17.79 -0.37
N LYS A 61 13.19 17.85 -1.23
CA LYS A 61 14.39 18.68 -0.99
C LYS A 61 14.04 20.17 -0.92
N LYS A 62 13.00 20.61 -1.62
CA LYS A 62 12.56 22.02 -1.65
C LYS A 62 11.59 22.35 -0.51
N SER A 63 10.70 21.44 -0.17
CA SER A 63 9.56 21.71 0.72
C SER A 63 9.67 21.07 2.10
N GLY A 64 10.65 20.19 2.32
CA GLY A 64 10.86 19.46 3.57
C GLY A 64 10.05 18.16 3.67
N LEU A 65 10.49 17.29 4.57
CA LEU A 65 9.89 15.97 4.79
C LEU A 65 8.48 16.06 5.38
N ASP A 66 8.27 16.89 6.40
CA ASP A 66 6.98 17.03 7.08
C ASP A 66 5.85 17.42 6.14
N LYS A 67 6.10 18.36 5.22
CA LYS A 67 5.10 18.86 4.26
C LYS A 67 4.82 17.90 3.12
N THR A 68 5.82 17.11 2.73
CA THR A 68 5.71 16.25 1.54
C THR A 68 5.38 14.80 1.87
N SER A 69 5.59 14.40 3.12
CA SER A 69 5.29 13.09 3.72
C SER A 69 5.53 11.92 2.75
N PRO A 70 6.78 11.68 2.29
CA PRO A 70 7.07 10.58 1.38
C PRO A 70 6.70 9.23 2.01
N TYR A 71 6.20 8.32 1.18
CA TYR A 71 5.90 6.96 1.58
C TYR A 71 6.05 5.97 0.42
N ILE A 72 6.20 4.70 0.77
CA ILE A 72 6.24 3.57 -0.16
C ILE A 72 5.34 2.49 0.43
N VAL A 73 4.29 2.09 -0.29
CA VAL A 73 3.30 1.09 0.12
C VAL A 73 3.15 0.03 -0.97
N PRO A 74 3.91 -1.07 -0.89
CA PRO A 74 3.69 -2.24 -1.70
C PRO A 74 2.29 -2.83 -1.49
N VAL A 75 1.73 -3.43 -2.54
CA VAL A 75 0.52 -4.24 -2.47
C VAL A 75 0.94 -5.70 -2.63
N PHE A 76 0.97 -6.42 -1.52
CA PHE A 76 1.31 -7.85 -1.53
C PHE A 76 0.06 -8.70 -1.75
N ILE A 77 0.27 -9.88 -2.33
CA ILE A 77 -0.67 -10.99 -2.31
C ILE A 77 0.05 -12.18 -1.71
N LEU A 78 -0.39 -12.61 -0.53
CA LEU A 78 0.27 -13.60 0.31
C LEU A 78 -0.74 -14.68 0.71
N GLU A 79 -0.28 -15.91 0.86
CA GLU A 79 -1.10 -17.01 1.39
C GLU A 79 -1.43 -16.73 2.86
N GLU A 80 -2.62 -17.13 3.34
CA GLU A 80 -2.99 -17.01 4.76
C GLU A 80 -1.96 -17.70 5.66
N THR A 81 -1.38 -18.81 5.19
CA THR A 81 -0.36 -19.59 5.90
C THR A 81 0.98 -18.89 6.05
N PHE A 82 1.19 -17.75 5.37
CA PHE A 82 2.35 -16.89 5.60
C PHE A 82 2.29 -16.20 6.97
N PHE A 83 1.08 -15.95 7.49
CA PHE A 83 0.87 -15.25 8.74
C PHE A 83 0.66 -16.24 9.88
N ASP A 84 1.25 -15.95 11.04
CA ASP A 84 0.91 -16.66 12.27
C ASP A 84 -0.45 -16.20 12.81
N SER A 85 -0.91 -16.85 13.87
CA SER A 85 -2.20 -16.52 14.50
C SER A 85 -2.28 -15.09 15.04
N ALA A 86 -1.14 -14.45 15.33
CA ALA A 86 -1.11 -13.10 15.87
C ALA A 86 -1.22 -12.04 14.76
N MET A 87 -0.61 -12.29 13.59
CA MET A 87 -0.62 -11.40 12.44
C MET A 87 -1.82 -11.60 11.50
N LEU A 88 -2.36 -12.83 11.43
CA LEU A 88 -3.42 -13.17 10.49
C LEU A 88 -4.67 -12.27 10.61
N PRO A 89 -5.17 -11.90 11.81
CA PRO A 89 -6.27 -10.95 11.95
C PRO A 89 -5.99 -9.60 11.26
N PHE A 90 -4.79 -9.05 11.42
CA PHE A 90 -4.38 -7.78 10.82
C PHE A 90 -4.30 -7.89 9.30
N ALA A 91 -3.74 -8.98 8.79
CA ALA A 91 -3.67 -9.25 7.36
C ALA A 91 -5.07 -9.39 6.73
N LYS A 92 -6.00 -10.06 7.41
CA LYS A 92 -7.41 -10.19 6.97
C LYS A 92 -8.15 -8.86 6.98
N THR A 93 -7.91 -8.02 7.98
CA THR A 93 -8.44 -6.64 8.03
C THR A 93 -7.94 -5.82 6.84
N LEU A 94 -6.65 -5.91 6.50
CA LEU A 94 -6.11 -5.22 5.32
C LEU A 94 -6.63 -5.79 4.00
N ASP A 95 -6.88 -7.09 3.91
CA ASP A 95 -7.52 -7.72 2.75
C ASP A 95 -8.95 -7.23 2.56
N ALA A 96 -9.74 -7.18 3.63
CA ALA A 96 -11.09 -6.62 3.58
C ALA A 96 -11.08 -5.16 3.12
N LEU A 97 -10.20 -4.33 3.69
CA LEU A 97 -10.00 -2.94 3.25
C LEU A 97 -9.65 -2.85 1.76
N ALA A 98 -8.66 -3.65 1.33
CA ALA A 98 -8.18 -3.67 -0.04
C ALA A 98 -9.29 -4.02 -1.04
N ARG A 99 -10.22 -4.91 -0.67
CA ARG A 99 -11.35 -5.38 -1.48
C ARG A 99 -12.55 -4.44 -1.44
N GLU A 100 -12.81 -3.81 -0.30
CA GLU A 100 -14.01 -2.99 -0.09
C GLU A 100 -13.84 -1.52 -0.50
N VAL A 101 -12.61 -1.02 -0.57
CA VAL A 101 -12.34 0.38 -0.93
C VAL A 101 -13.03 0.76 -2.24
N SER A 102 -13.60 1.97 -2.27
CA SER A 102 -14.38 2.51 -3.38
C SER A 102 -13.96 3.93 -3.70
N LEU A 103 -14.45 4.50 -4.80
CA LEU A 103 -14.11 5.89 -5.16
C LEU A 103 -14.62 6.94 -4.16
N GLU A 104 -15.46 6.55 -3.19
CA GLU A 104 -15.91 7.41 -2.09
C GLU A 104 -14.84 7.64 -1.00
N ASP A 105 -13.80 6.80 -0.97
CA ASP A 105 -12.65 6.96 -0.09
C ASP A 105 -11.72 8.09 -0.53
N ALA A 106 -11.88 8.58 -1.77
CA ALA A 106 -11.05 9.63 -2.30
C ALA A 106 -11.31 10.98 -1.60
N THR A 107 -10.26 11.56 -1.05
CA THR A 107 -10.30 12.89 -0.39
C THR A 107 -10.30 14.07 -1.38
N ASN A 108 -9.89 13.86 -2.63
CA ASN A 108 -9.85 14.87 -3.69
C ASN A 108 -9.81 14.23 -5.08
N ALA A 109 -9.82 15.06 -6.13
CA ALA A 109 -9.81 14.59 -7.52
C ALA A 109 -8.56 13.78 -7.90
N GLN A 110 -7.38 14.12 -7.35
CA GLN A 110 -6.14 13.39 -7.64
C GLN A 110 -6.15 12.01 -6.98
N THR A 111 -6.54 11.93 -5.70
CA THR A 111 -6.67 10.65 -4.99
C THR A 111 -7.74 9.76 -5.60
N ARG A 112 -8.81 10.33 -6.17
CA ARG A 112 -9.83 9.58 -6.92
C ARG A 112 -9.26 8.87 -8.14
N VAL A 113 -8.42 9.53 -8.93
CA VAL A 113 -7.78 8.92 -10.12
C VAL A 113 -6.85 7.78 -9.71
N ILE A 114 -6.08 7.98 -8.64
CA ILE A 114 -5.15 6.96 -8.12
C ILE A 114 -5.93 5.73 -7.64
N LEU A 115 -7.02 5.97 -6.92
CA LEU A 115 -7.85 4.90 -6.39
C LEU A 115 -8.61 4.15 -7.49
N ASP A 116 -9.08 4.85 -8.52
CA ASP A 116 -9.67 4.24 -9.72
C ASP A 116 -8.68 3.31 -10.44
N ASN A 117 -7.41 3.72 -10.57
CA ASN A 117 -6.36 2.87 -11.13
C ASN A 117 -6.10 1.62 -10.27
N TYR A 118 -6.09 1.77 -8.95
CA TYR A 118 -5.97 0.64 -8.02
C TYR A 118 -7.16 -0.32 -8.15
N ILE A 119 -8.40 0.18 -8.10
CA ILE A 119 -9.63 -0.62 -8.18
C ILE A 119 -9.66 -1.42 -9.49
N LYS A 120 -9.40 -0.77 -10.63
CA LYS A 120 -9.33 -1.46 -11.93
C LYS A 120 -8.28 -2.56 -11.96
N HIS A 121 -7.16 -2.36 -11.28
CA HIS A 121 -6.10 -3.36 -11.21
C HIS A 121 -6.45 -4.51 -10.26
N ARG A 122 -7.00 -4.20 -9.09
CA ARG A 122 -7.54 -5.17 -8.13
C ARG A 122 -8.57 -6.07 -8.79
N ASP A 123 -9.56 -5.50 -9.47
CA ASP A 123 -10.65 -6.28 -10.10
C ASP A 123 -10.10 -7.20 -11.22
N ARG A 124 -9.07 -6.75 -11.94
CA ARG A 124 -8.33 -7.59 -12.89
C ARG A 124 -7.61 -8.76 -12.22
N ILE A 125 -7.03 -8.56 -11.04
CA ILE A 125 -6.39 -9.63 -10.28
C ILE A 125 -7.45 -10.63 -9.81
N LEU A 126 -8.51 -10.14 -9.16
CA LEU A 126 -9.59 -10.98 -8.63
C LEU A 126 -10.29 -11.80 -9.72
N SER A 127 -10.36 -11.31 -10.95
CA SER A 127 -10.96 -12.02 -12.08
C SER A 127 -10.02 -13.02 -12.78
N ARG A 128 -8.70 -12.96 -12.54
CA ARG A 128 -7.70 -13.77 -13.25
C ARG A 128 -6.95 -14.76 -12.37
N HIS A 129 -7.01 -14.59 -11.05
CA HIS A 129 -6.29 -15.42 -10.09
C HIS A 129 -7.28 -16.11 -9.17
N ASP A 130 -6.98 -17.36 -8.85
CA ASP A 130 -7.61 -18.00 -7.70
C ASP A 130 -7.09 -17.35 -6.42
N MET A 131 -8.01 -16.75 -5.68
CA MET A 131 -7.74 -16.01 -4.45
C MET A 131 -8.14 -16.81 -3.21
N ASP A 132 -8.53 -18.08 -3.36
CA ASP A 132 -8.76 -18.95 -2.22
C ASP A 132 -7.48 -19.08 -1.39
N GLY A 133 -7.61 -18.89 -0.07
CA GLY A 133 -6.49 -18.85 0.87
C GLY A 133 -5.48 -17.70 0.68
N LYS A 134 -5.77 -16.68 -0.15
CA LYS A 134 -4.85 -15.55 -0.41
C LYS A 134 -5.41 -14.21 0.02
N LEU A 135 -4.55 -13.42 0.66
CA LEU A 135 -4.84 -12.09 1.18
C LEU A 135 -4.12 -11.00 0.37
N ILE A 136 -4.82 -9.91 0.08
CA ILE A 136 -4.26 -8.68 -0.49
C ILE A 136 -3.85 -7.77 0.68
N VAL A 137 -2.56 -7.53 0.84
CA VAL A 137 -2.01 -6.81 1.99
C VAL A 137 -1.28 -5.55 1.50
N PRO A 138 -1.99 -4.42 1.35
CA PRO A 138 -1.40 -3.14 1.02
C PRO A 138 -0.86 -2.47 2.28
N VAL A 139 0.44 -2.62 2.55
CA VAL A 139 1.05 -2.05 3.75
C VAL A 139 2.48 -1.60 3.46
N GLY A 140 2.84 -0.43 3.98
CA GLY A 140 4.17 0.12 3.85
C GLY A 140 4.44 1.17 4.91
N ARG A 141 5.42 2.03 4.64
CA ARG A 141 5.89 3.01 5.63
C ARG A 141 6.07 4.39 5.02
N PHE A 142 5.88 5.39 5.87
CA PHE A 142 6.41 6.72 5.66
C PHE A 142 7.92 6.76 5.89
N TYR A 143 8.55 7.86 5.47
CA TYR A 143 9.99 8.10 5.65
C TYR A 143 10.48 8.03 7.11
N ASN A 144 9.59 8.25 8.07
CA ASN A 144 9.85 8.21 9.51
C ASN A 144 9.53 6.84 10.16
N ASN A 145 9.28 5.81 9.35
CA ASN A 145 8.88 4.45 9.72
C ASN A 145 7.44 4.27 10.20
N ASP A 146 6.63 5.33 10.28
CA ASP A 146 5.21 5.22 10.59
C ASP A 146 4.49 4.40 9.50
N ILE A 147 3.45 3.67 9.88
CA ILE A 147 2.71 2.83 8.94
C ILE A 147 1.88 3.68 7.99
N SER A 148 1.93 3.33 6.70
CA SER A 148 1.12 3.94 5.66
C SER A 148 0.32 2.88 4.91
N LEU A 149 -0.97 3.16 4.72
CA LEU A 149 -1.86 2.43 3.79
C LEU A 149 -2.13 3.25 2.52
N SER A 150 -1.37 4.32 2.28
CA SER A 150 -1.57 5.25 1.16
C SER A 150 -3.01 5.81 1.13
N VAL A 151 -3.60 5.93 -0.06
CA VAL A 151 -4.96 6.43 -0.29
C VAL A 151 -6.06 5.47 0.16
N LEU A 152 -5.70 4.29 0.68
CA LEU A 152 -6.66 3.29 1.17
C LEU A 152 -7.13 3.59 2.60
N ALA A 153 -6.42 4.43 3.35
CA ALA A 153 -6.84 4.92 4.66
C ALA A 153 -7.95 5.99 4.56
N GLY A 154 -9.00 5.69 3.77
CA GLY A 154 -10.17 6.53 3.58
C GLY A 154 -11.30 6.19 4.55
N ARG A 155 -12.54 6.39 4.12
CA ARG A 155 -13.76 6.15 4.91
C ARG A 155 -13.99 4.68 5.23
N THR A 156 -13.51 3.79 4.37
CA THR A 156 -13.67 2.34 4.52
C THR A 156 -12.82 1.79 5.66
N LEU A 157 -11.65 2.37 5.95
CA LEU A 157 -10.75 1.91 7.02
C LEU A 157 -11.45 1.85 8.39
N PRO A 158 -12.01 2.95 8.94
CA PRO A 158 -12.67 2.90 10.24
C PRO A 158 -13.85 1.92 10.26
N LEU A 159 -14.61 1.80 9.15
CA LEU A 159 -15.72 0.84 9.06
C LEU A 159 -15.24 -0.61 9.14
N VAL A 160 -14.14 -0.95 8.46
CA VAL A 160 -13.57 -2.29 8.49
C VAL A 160 -12.97 -2.61 9.86
N ILE A 161 -12.32 -1.63 10.50
CA ILE A 161 -11.79 -1.78 11.86
C ILE A 161 -12.92 -1.96 12.87
N GLU A 162 -13.96 -1.12 12.84
CA GLU A 162 -15.08 -1.16 13.78
C GLU A 162 -15.88 -2.46 13.68
N ARG A 163 -16.05 -3.00 12.46
CA ARG A 163 -16.67 -4.32 12.26
C ARG A 163 -15.90 -5.44 12.97
N ASN A 164 -14.60 -5.25 13.23
CA ASN A 164 -13.67 -6.17 13.87
C ASN A 164 -13.92 -7.65 13.50
N THR A 165 -14.15 -7.91 12.21
CA THR A 165 -14.67 -9.22 11.75
C THR A 165 -13.68 -10.37 11.99
N PHE A 166 -12.41 -10.04 12.21
CA PHE A 166 -11.32 -11.01 12.35
C PHE A 166 -10.72 -11.02 13.74
N ASP A 167 -11.34 -10.35 14.72
CA ASP A 167 -10.87 -10.22 16.10
C ASP A 167 -9.42 -9.71 16.16
N ALA A 168 -9.07 -8.77 15.29
CA ALA A 168 -7.86 -8.00 15.44
C ALA A 168 -8.14 -7.04 16.61
N GLU A 169 -7.49 -7.26 17.76
CA GLU A 169 -7.57 -6.35 18.92
C GLU A 169 -6.91 -5.00 18.57
N LEU A 170 -7.54 -4.25 17.66
CA LEU A 170 -7.07 -2.98 17.12
C LEU A 170 -7.35 -1.91 18.16
N ASP A 171 -6.29 -1.25 18.64
CA ASP A 171 -6.40 -0.17 19.61
C ASP A 171 -7.08 1.03 18.93
N LEU A 172 -8.32 1.29 19.33
CA LEU A 172 -9.16 2.38 18.83
C LEU A 172 -9.07 3.65 19.69
N SER A 173 -8.07 3.77 20.56
CA SER A 173 -7.86 4.98 21.34
C SER A 173 -7.74 6.22 20.44
N GLU A 174 -8.38 7.32 20.85
CA GLU A 174 -8.48 8.56 20.04
C GLU A 174 -7.11 9.17 19.70
N ASP A 175 -6.06 8.80 20.44
CA ASP A 175 -4.69 9.33 20.29
C ASP A 175 -3.81 8.53 19.31
N VAL A 176 -4.24 7.33 18.87
CA VAL A 176 -3.46 6.47 17.97
C VAL A 176 -3.99 6.57 16.55
N GLU A 177 -3.14 6.96 15.61
CA GLU A 177 -3.49 6.94 14.19
C GLU A 177 -3.82 5.49 13.78
N GLN A 178 -5.03 5.25 13.26
CA GLN A 178 -5.58 3.91 13.02
C GLN A 178 -4.66 3.00 12.19
N THR A 179 -3.82 3.57 11.33
CA THR A 179 -2.84 2.83 10.52
C THR A 179 -1.73 2.19 11.37
N GLN A 180 -1.41 2.73 12.55
CA GLN A 180 -0.34 2.21 13.40
C GLN A 180 -0.68 0.85 14.00
N CYS A 181 -1.96 0.48 14.05
CA CYS A 181 -2.37 -0.85 14.47
C CYS A 181 -1.76 -1.97 13.61
N PHE A 182 -1.38 -1.68 12.36
CA PHE A 182 -0.79 -2.65 11.43
C PHE A 182 0.74 -2.77 11.55
N SER A 183 1.37 -2.12 12.54
CA SER A 183 2.82 -2.21 12.78
C SER A 183 3.30 -3.64 13.03
N LYS A 184 2.45 -4.48 13.67
CA LYS A 184 2.69 -5.91 13.91
C LYS A 184 3.01 -6.71 12.65
N LEU A 185 2.62 -6.25 11.46
CA LEU A 185 2.95 -6.92 10.19
C LEU A 185 4.41 -6.72 9.77
N PHE A 186 5.19 -5.95 10.52
CA PHE A 186 6.62 -5.72 10.29
C PHE A 186 7.52 -6.10 11.47
N GLU A 187 6.95 -6.71 12.52
CA GLU A 187 7.70 -7.29 13.64
C GLU A 187 8.14 -8.73 13.30
#